data_AF-A0A972GS74-F1
#
_entry.id   AF-A0A972GS74-F1
#
_cell.length_a   1.000
_cell.length_b   1.000
_cell.length_c   1.000
_cell.angle_alpha   90.00
_cell.angle_beta   90.00
_cell.angle_gamma   90.00
#
_symmetry.space_group_name_H-M   'P 1'
#
loop_
_entity.id
_entity.type
_entity.pdbx_description
1 polymer ?
#
loop_
_entity_poly.entity_id
_entity_poly.type
_entity_poly.pdbx_seq_one_letter_code
_entity_poly.pdbx_strand_id
1 'polypeptide(L)'
;MRETFEETGLEIELTKKVCELFNERINGNYYCYLGEVIGGNAGLGSDPELSDDAQELQELKWIPIKEMQGHPEVKRLLPYL
;
A
#
# COMPACT_ATOMS: atom_id res chain seq x y z
N MET A 1 3.14 -0.49 -8.55
CA MET A 1 3.31 -1.84 -9.13
C MET A 1 4.69 -2.37 -8.80
N ARG A 2 5.79 -1.72 -9.23
CA ARG A 2 7.17 -2.09 -8.80
C ARG A 2 7.30 -2.19 -7.28
N GLU A 3 7.01 -1.10 -6.56
CA GLU A 3 7.13 -1.06 -5.08
C GLU A 3 6.39 -2.22 -4.40
N THR A 4 5.14 -2.46 -4.80
CA THR A 4 4.33 -3.54 -4.23
C THR A 4 4.97 -4.91 -4.44
N PHE A 5 5.53 -5.17 -5.62
CA PHE A 5 6.18 -6.45 -5.89
C PHE A 5 7.49 -6.58 -5.10
N GLU A 6 8.32 -5.54 -5.08
CA GLU A 6 9.61 -5.53 -4.38
C GLU A 6 9.43 -5.73 -2.86
N GLU A 7 8.45 -5.05 -2.26
CA GLU A 7 8.23 -5.08 -0.82
C GLU A 7 7.34 -6.22 -0.33
N THR A 8 6.45 -6.78 -1.18
CA THR A 8 5.44 -7.76 -0.73
C THR A 8 5.37 -9.05 -1.55
N GLY A 9 6.12 -9.14 -2.65
CA GLY A 9 6.07 -10.27 -3.58
C GLY A 9 4.76 -10.42 -4.35
N LEU A 10 3.83 -9.46 -4.21
CA LEU A 10 2.52 -9.49 -4.85
C LEU A 10 2.55 -8.82 -6.22
N GLU A 11 1.99 -9.51 -7.20
CA GLU A 11 1.70 -8.92 -8.50
C GLU A 11 0.29 -8.33 -8.47
N ILE A 12 0.18 -7.03 -8.73
CA ILE A 12 -1.09 -6.31 -8.71
C ILE A 12 -1.36 -5.62 -10.04
N GLU A 13 -2.64 -5.52 -10.39
CA GLU A 13 -3.13 -4.65 -11.45
C GLU A 13 -3.88 -3.47 -10.83
N LEU A 14 -3.55 -2.24 -11.23
CA LEU A 14 -4.26 -1.05 -10.76
C LEU A 14 -5.57 -0.90 -11.53
N THR A 15 -6.69 -0.93 -10.81
CA THR A 15 -8.02 -0.86 -11.42
C THR A 15 -8.58 0.57 -11.42
N LYS A 16 -8.24 1.38 -10.42
CA LYS A 16 -8.82 2.73 -10.25
C LYS A 16 -7.91 3.65 -9.44
N LYS A 17 -7.78 4.91 -9.84
CA LYS A 17 -7.26 5.97 -8.97
C LYS A 17 -8.37 6.40 -7.99
N VAL A 18 -8.08 6.30 -6.69
CA VAL A 18 -9.04 6.56 -5.61
C VAL A 18 -9.01 8.04 -5.22
N CYS A 19 -7.82 8.57 -4.93
CA CYS A 19 -7.64 9.98 -4.61
C CYS A 19 -6.20 10.45 -4.83
N GLU A 20 -6.03 11.77 -4.86
CA GLU A 20 -4.75 12.47 -4.81
C GLU A 20 -4.86 13.57 -3.78
N LEU A 21 -3.97 13.58 -2.81
CA LEU A 21 -4.02 14.49 -1.68
C LEU A 21 -2.61 15.01 -1.40
N PHE A 22 -2.47 16.32 -1.18
CA PHE A 22 -1.21 16.85 -0.70
C PHE A 22 -0.98 16.38 0.75
N ASN A 23 0.22 15.89 1.04
CA ASN A 23 0.63 15.48 2.37
C ASN A 23 1.79 16.36 2.83
N GLU A 24 1.49 17.25 3.78
CA GLU A 24 2.45 18.20 4.35
C GLU A 24 3.64 17.51 5.03
N ARG A 25 3.48 16.30 5.58
CA ARG A 25 4.56 15.58 6.29
C ARG A 25 5.70 15.18 5.36
N ILE A 26 5.38 14.80 4.13
CA ILE A 26 6.35 14.42 3.10
C ILE A 26 6.60 15.56 2.10
N ASN A 27 5.96 16.72 2.30
CA ASN A 27 5.94 17.86 1.38
C ASN A 27 5.70 17.44 -0.08
N GLY A 28 4.69 16.58 -0.29
CA GLY A 28 4.48 15.93 -1.58
C GLY A 28 3.06 15.42 -1.78
N ASN A 29 2.75 15.01 -3.01
CA ASN A 29 1.45 14.44 -3.36
C ASN A 29 1.40 12.96 -2.98
N TYR A 30 0.37 12.59 -2.24
CA TYR A 30 0.02 11.21 -1.91
C TYR A 30 -1.05 10.73 -2.91
N TYR A 31 -0.73 9.64 -3.61
CA TYR A 31 -1.63 9.02 -4.58
C TYR A 31 -2.14 7.69 -4.05
N CYS A 32 -3.45 7.52 -3.98
CA CYS A 32 -4.07 6.25 -3.61
C CYS A 32 -4.70 5.60 -4.85
N TYR A 33 -4.42 4.31 -5.03
CA TYR A 33 -4.97 3.49 -6.10
C TYR A 33 -5.62 2.24 -5.50
N LEU A 34 -6.70 1.79 -6.13
CA LEU A 34 -7.25 0.46 -5.93
C LEU A 34 -6.52 -0.48 -6.88
N GLY A 35 -6.10 -1.62 -6.36
CA GLY A 35 -5.49 -2.68 -7.15
C GLY A 35 -6.05 -4.04 -6.78
N GLU A 36 -6.02 -4.95 -7.74
CA GLU A 36 -6.37 -6.35 -7.56
C GLU A 36 -5.11 -7.20 -7.62
N VAL A 37 -5.03 -8.21 -6.76
CA VAL A 37 -3.94 -9.20 -6.80
C VAL A 37 -4.22 -10.14 -7.96
N ILE A 38 -3.29 -10.20 -8.90
CA ILE A 38 -3.37 -11.06 -10.08
C ILE A 38 -2.41 -12.25 -10.00
N GLY A 39 -1.48 -12.24 -9.06
CA GLY A 39 -0.48 -13.29 -8.88
C GLY A 39 0.55 -12.96 -7.80
N GLY A 40 1.69 -13.65 -7.86
CA GLY A 40 2.76 -13.53 -6.88
C GLY A 40 2.56 -14.35 -5.61
N ASN A 41 3.54 -14.28 -4.71
CA ASN A 41 3.52 -14.97 -3.43
C ASN A 41 3.63 -13.92 -2.32
N ALA A 42 2.57 -13.79 -1.51
CA ALA A 42 2.55 -12.86 -0.40
C ALA A 42 3.65 -13.21 0.62
N GLY A 43 4.57 -12.28 0.84
CA GLY A 43 5.63 -12.38 1.83
C GLY A 43 6.28 -11.02 2.05
N LEU A 44 7.13 -10.89 3.07
CA LEU A 44 7.98 -9.70 3.17
C LEU A 44 9.07 -9.79 2.11
N GLY A 45 9.10 -8.81 1.22
CA GLY A 45 10.18 -8.58 0.28
C GLY A 45 11.20 -7.60 0.85
N SER A 46 11.88 -6.86 -0.04
CA SER A 46 12.86 -5.86 0.37
C SER A 46 12.84 -4.71 -0.60
N ASP A 47 12.82 -3.50 -0.07
CA ASP A 47 13.05 -2.28 -0.84
C ASP A 47 14.54 -2.23 -1.22
N PRO A 48 14.91 -2.34 -2.51
CA PRO A 48 16.30 -2.32 -2.95
C PRO A 48 16.99 -0.96 -2.75
N GLU A 49 16.22 0.10 -2.47
CA GLU A 49 16.75 1.45 -2.20
C GLU A 49 17.17 1.62 -0.74
N LEU A 50 16.83 0.66 0.13
CA LEU A 50 17.11 0.67 1.57
C LEU A 50 18.06 -0.47 1.97
N SER A 51 18.87 -0.25 3.01
CA SER A 51 19.66 -1.32 3.62
C SER A 51 18.77 -2.26 4.44
N ASP A 52 19.26 -3.46 4.75
CA ASP A 52 18.51 -4.47 5.50
C ASP A 52 17.99 -3.95 6.86
N ASP A 53 18.76 -3.09 7.52
CA ASP A 53 18.41 -2.46 8.80
C ASP A 53 17.47 -1.25 8.66
N ALA A 54 17.28 -0.75 7.45
CA ALA A 54 16.40 0.37 7.12
C ALA A 54 15.07 -0.08 6.48
N GLN A 55 14.83 -1.39 6.37
CA GLN A 55 13.58 -1.92 5.79
C GLN A 55 12.37 -1.53 6.65
N GLU A 56 11.42 -0.82 6.04
CA GLU A 56 10.27 -0.24 6.75
C GLU A 56 9.16 -1.28 7.04
N LEU A 57 8.97 -2.27 6.16
CA LEU A 57 7.93 -3.28 6.33
C LEU A 57 8.36 -4.39 7.30
N GLN A 58 7.55 -4.58 8.34
CA GLN A 58 7.81 -5.58 9.40
C GLN A 58 6.77 -6.72 9.44
N GLU A 59 5.59 -6.51 8.84
CA GLU A 59 4.50 -7.50 8.80
C GLU A 59 3.65 -7.29 7.54
N LEU A 60 3.26 -8.40 6.89
CA LEU A 60 2.28 -8.42 5.82
C LEU A 60 1.07 -9.26 6.26
N LYS A 61 -0.13 -8.67 6.19
CA LYS A 61 -1.37 -9.37 6.54
C LYS A 61 -2.56 -8.91 5.72
N TRP A 62 -3.44 -9.85 5.44
CA TRP A 62 -4.76 -9.58 4.86
C TRP A 62 -5.74 -9.26 5.98
N ILE A 63 -6.37 -8.09 5.92
CA ILE A 63 -7.35 -7.67 6.91
C ILE A 63 -8.65 -7.29 6.18
N PRO A 64 -9.81 -7.81 6.59
CA PRO A 64 -11.09 -7.36 6.06
C PRO A 64 -11.29 -5.86 6.28
N ILE A 65 -11.63 -5.11 5.24
CA ILE A 65 -11.80 -3.65 5.33
C ILE A 65 -12.82 -3.22 6.40
N LYS A 66 -13.83 -4.07 6.67
CA LYS A 66 -14.84 -3.85 7.71
C LYS A 66 -14.23 -3.78 9.12
N GLU A 67 -13.11 -4.47 9.36
CA GLU A 67 -12.39 -4.47 10.64
C GLU A 67 -11.50 -3.23 10.80
N MET A 68 -11.20 -2.54 9.70
CA MET A 68 -10.29 -1.39 9.66
C MET A 68 -11.01 -0.03 9.61
N GLN A 69 -12.33 0.02 9.77
CA GLN A 69 -13.10 1.27 9.68
C GLN A 69 -12.68 2.36 10.69
N GLY A 70 -12.06 1.96 11.80
CA GLY A 70 -11.49 2.87 12.79
C GLY A 70 -10.11 3.43 12.44
N HIS A 71 -9.41 2.84 11.46
CA HIS A 71 -8.06 3.27 11.09
C HIS A 71 -8.13 4.62 10.34
N PRO A 72 -7.34 5.64 10.72
CA PRO A 72 -7.43 6.99 10.14
C PRO A 72 -7.34 7.02 8.61
N GLU A 73 -6.39 6.27 8.03
CA GLU A 73 -6.23 6.20 6.57
C GLU A 73 -7.40 5.48 5.88
N VAL A 74 -7.90 4.38 6.46
CA VAL A 74 -9.06 3.69 5.88
C VAL A 74 -10.30 4.59 5.95
N LYS A 75 -10.53 5.25 7.09
CA LYS A 75 -11.62 6.21 7.26
C LYS A 75 -11.55 7.36 6.24
N ARG A 76 -10.34 7.83 5.93
CA ARG A 76 -10.10 8.88 4.93
C ARG A 76 -10.43 8.41 3.52
N LEU A 77 -10.15 7.14 3.21
CA LEU A 77 -10.33 6.55 1.87
C LEU A 77 -11.73 5.98 1.64
N LEU A 78 -12.44 5.55 2.68
CA LEU A 78 -13.77 4.92 2.59
C LEU A 78 -14.78 5.66 1.71
N PRO A 79 -14.88 7.01 1.70
CA PRO A 79 -15.80 7.71 0.82
C PRO A 79 -15.51 7.56 -0.69
N TYR A 80 -14.33 7.07 -1.06
CA TYR A 80 -13.84 6.96 -2.44
C TYR A 80 -13.80 5.51 -2.96
N LEU A 81 -13.98 4.53 -2.06
CA LEU A 81 -14.03 3.09 -2.33
C LEU A 81 -15.47 2.68 -2.64
#